data_AF-A0A061LTM6-F1
#
_entry.id   AF-A0A061LTM6-F1
#
_cell.length_a   1.000
_cell.length_b   1.000
_cell.length_c   1.000
_cell.angle_alpha   90.00
_cell.angle_beta   90.00
_cell.angle_gamma   90.00
#
_symmetry.space_group_name_H-M   'P 1'
#
loop_
_entity.id
_entity.type
_entity.pdbx_description
1 polymer ?
#
loop_
_entity_poly.entity_id
_entity_poly.type
_entity_poly.pdbx_seq_one_letter_code
_entity_poly.pdbx_strand_id
1 'polypeptide(L)' 'MIIGRERTRAGLTIEQLAEASGVSRQTILNLGSGKHHGDLKTWLKLSRALGVGLDELLAPVWRE' A
#
# COMPACT_ATOMS: atom_id res chain seq x y z
N MET A 1 2.11 2.33 8.45
CA MET A 1 2.99 3.45 7.99
C MET A 1 3.64 3.24 6.62
N ILE A 2 3.88 2.00 6.16
CA ILE A 2 4.51 1.67 4.87
C ILE A 2 3.80 2.32 3.66
N ILE A 3 2.48 2.13 3.53
CA ILE A 3 1.71 2.64 2.38
C ILE A 3 1.79 4.17 2.27
N GLY A 4 1.76 4.88 3.41
CA GLY A 4 1.83 6.34 3.42
C GLY A 4 3.16 6.88 2.87
N ARG A 5 4.27 6.23 3.22
CA ARG A 5 5.62 6.56 2.73
C ARG A 5 5.74 6.30 1.23
N GLU A 6 5.44 5.09 0.78
CA GLU A 6 5.61 4.72 -0.64
C GLU A 6 4.67 5.51 -1.55
N ARG A 7 3.44 5.79 -1.11
CA ARG A 7 2.51 6.67 -1.83
C ARG A 7 3.12 8.06 -2.05
N THR A 8 3.73 8.63 -1.01
CA THR A 8 4.36 9.96 -1.10
C THR A 8 5.58 9.94 -2.03
N ARG A 9 6.37 8.86 -1.99
CA ARG A 9 7.50 8.64 -2.90
C ARG A 9 7.04 8.50 -4.37
N ALA A 10 5.90 7.87 -4.59
CA ALA A 10 5.25 7.76 -5.89
C ALA A 10 4.48 9.03 -6.33
N GLY A 11 4.43 10.08 -5.49
CA GLY A 11 3.72 11.33 -5.81
C GLY A 11 2.20 11.20 -5.88
N LEU A 12 1.61 10.13 -5.31
CA LEU A 12 0.18 9.85 -5.40
C LEU A 12 -0.59 10.43 -4.22
N THR A 13 -1.83 10.85 -4.40
CA THR A 13 -2.82 11.01 -3.30
C THR A 13 -3.39 9.65 -2.90
N ILE A 14 -4.16 9.58 -1.80
CA ILE A 14 -4.81 8.31 -1.42
C ILE A 14 -5.86 7.95 -2.47
N GLU A 15 -6.55 8.95 -3.01
CA GLU A 15 -7.55 8.82 -4.06
C GLU A 15 -6.92 8.28 -5.34
N GLN A 16 -5.77 8.82 -5.76
CA GLN A 16 -5.04 8.33 -6.93
C GLN A 16 -4.51 6.91 -6.73
N LEU A 17 -4.03 6.58 -5.52
CA LEU A 17 -3.62 5.20 -5.22
C LEU A 17 -4.80 4.23 -5.23
N ALA A 18 -5.97 4.64 -4.72
CA ALA A 18 -7.19 3.85 -4.74
C ALA A 18 -7.62 3.54 -6.18
N GLU A 19 -7.61 4.54 -7.04
CA GLU A 19 -7.90 4.42 -8.46
C GLU A 19 -6.92 3.49 -9.17
N ALA A 20 -5.61 3.73 -9.04
CA ALA A 20 -4.57 2.96 -9.72
C ALA A 20 -4.50 1.48 -9.26
N SER A 21 -4.78 1.22 -7.97
CA SER A 21 -4.74 -0.14 -7.40
C SER A 21 -6.08 -0.89 -7.52
N GLY A 22 -7.19 -0.17 -7.75
CA GLY A 22 -8.54 -0.74 -7.64
C GLY A 22 -8.83 -1.28 -6.23
N VAL A 23 -8.24 -0.66 -5.21
CA VAL A 23 -8.46 -0.93 -3.78
C VAL A 23 -9.20 0.27 -3.20
N SER A 24 -10.24 0.03 -2.39
CA SER A 24 -11.02 1.14 -1.84
C SER A 24 -10.16 2.06 -0.96
N ARG A 25 -10.46 3.35 -0.98
CA ARG A 25 -9.85 4.35 -0.09
C ARG A 25 -9.91 3.91 1.38
N GLN A 26 -11.05 3.38 1.82
CA GLN A 26 -11.23 2.89 3.19
C GLN A 26 -10.30 1.73 3.50
N THR A 27 -10.14 0.78 2.58
CA THR A 27 -9.21 -0.34 2.73
C THR A 27 -7.77 0.16 2.88
N ILE A 28 -7.34 1.11 2.05
CA ILE A 28 -6.00 1.70 2.13
C ILE A 28 -5.75 2.38 3.48
N LEU A 29 -6.71 3.15 3.99
CA LEU A 29 -6.61 3.80 5.31
C LEU A 29 -6.57 2.77 6.45
N ASN A 30 -7.41 1.74 6.37
CA ASN A 30 -7.47 0.65 7.33
C ASN A 30 -6.14 -0.12 7.41
N LEU A 31 -5.55 -0.43 6.26
CA LEU A 31 -4.21 -1.03 6.18
C LEU A 31 -3.14 -0.10 6.76
N GLY A 32 -3.20 1.18 6.43
CA GLY A 32 -2.25 2.19 6.93
C GLY A 32 -2.25 2.33 8.45
N SER A 33 -3.42 2.15 9.07
CA SER A 33 -3.63 2.21 10.53
C SER A 33 -3.27 0.94 11.30
N GLY A 34 -3.00 -0.18 10.61
CA GLY A 34 -2.74 -1.48 11.24
C GLY A 34 -3.99 -2.19 11.78
N LYS A 35 -5.19 -1.61 11.65
CA LYS A 35 -6.46 -2.22 12.09
C LYS A 35 -6.89 -3.42 11.23
N HIS A 36 -6.40 -3.49 9.99
CA HIS A 36 -6.67 -4.58 9.06
C HIS A 36 -5.39 -4.99 8.35
N HIS A 37 -5.20 -6.30 8.16
CA HIS A 37 -3.95 -6.85 7.62
C HIS A 37 -3.97 -7.05 6.09
N GLY A 38 -5.15 -6.99 5.45
CA GLY A 38 -5.30 -7.20 4.00
C GLY A 38 -4.99 -8.63 3.57
N ASP A 39 -5.51 -9.04 2.42
CA ASP A 39 -5.08 -10.30 1.78
C ASP A 39 -3.89 -10.06 0.84
N LEU A 40 -3.20 -11.14 0.45
CA LEU A 40 -2.07 -11.07 -0.48
C LEU A 40 -2.43 -10.35 -1.79
N LYS A 41 -3.66 -10.55 -2.29
CA LYS A 41 -4.17 -9.91 -3.50
C LYS A 41 -4.19 -8.39 -3.38
N THR A 42 -4.60 -7.87 -2.23
CA THR A 42 -4.61 -6.43 -1.92
C THR A 42 -3.20 -5.87 -1.92
N TRP A 43 -2.24 -6.57 -1.30
CA TRP A 43 -0.85 -6.15 -1.28
C TRP A 43 -0.21 -6.14 -2.67
N LEU A 44 -0.47 -7.15 -3.50
CA LEU A 44 0.00 -7.20 -4.89
C LEU A 44 -0.56 -6.06 -5.75
N LYS A 45 -1.85 -5.73 -5.58
CA LYS A 45 -2.47 -4.59 -6.27
C LYS A 45 -1.82 -3.26 -5.88
N LEU A 46 -1.53 -3.08 -4.60
CA LEU A 46 -0.88 -1.88 -4.08
C LEU A 46 0.57 -1.77 -4.54
N SER A 47 1.35 -2.85 -4.49
CA SER A 47 2.74 -2.84 -4.98
C SER A 47 2.81 -2.45 -6.46
N ARG A 48 1.93 -3.02 -7.30
CA ARG A 48 1.82 -2.66 -8.72
C ARG A 48 1.50 -1.18 -8.91
N ALA A 49 0.54 -0.64 -8.17
CA ALA A 49 0.13 0.76 -8.27
C ALA A 49 1.20 1.74 -7.77
N LEU A 50 2.01 1.33 -6.80
CA LEU A 50 3.12 2.10 -6.25
C LEU A 50 4.41 1.98 -7.09
N GLY A 51 4.46 1.04 -8.04
CA GLY A 51 5.66 0.79 -8.84
C GLY A 51 6.82 0.16 -8.08
N VAL A 52 6.53 -0.52 -6.95
CA VAL A 52 7.54 -1.17 -6.10
C VAL A 52 7.31 -2.68 -6.01
N GLY A 53 8.39 -3.43 -5.86
CA GLY A 53 8.33 -4.87 -5.60
C GLY A 53 7.57 -5.18 -4.30
N LEU A 54 6.90 -6.33 -4.24
CA LEU A 54 6.20 -6.75 -3.02
C LEU A 54 7.19 -6.96 -1.87
N ASP A 55 8.38 -7.46 -2.17
CA ASP A 55 9.51 -7.61 -1.26
C ASP A 55 10.00 -6.25 -0.73
N GLU A 56 10.19 -5.25 -1.59
CA GLU A 56 10.57 -3.89 -1.17
C GLU A 56 9.48 -3.27 -0.28
N LEU A 57 8.21 -3.42 -0.69
CA LEU A 57 7.06 -2.90 0.05
C LEU A 57 6.95 -3.51 1.45
N LEU A 58 7.23 -4.80 1.61
CA LEU A 58 7.11 -5.52 2.88
C LEU A 58 8.42 -5.65 3.66
N ALA A 59 9.57 -5.24 3.08
CA ALA A 59 10.88 -5.30 3.73
C ALA A 59 10.94 -4.70 5.14
N PRO A 60 10.17 -3.64 5.49
CA PRO A 60 10.15 -3.13 6.87
C PRO A 60 9.61 -4.14 7.90
N VAL A 61 8.72 -5.06 7.51
CA VAL A 61 8.14 -6.07 8.42
C VAL A 61 9.21 -7.07 8.92
N TRP A 62 10.25 -7.31 8.12
CA TRP A 62 11.30 -8.29 8.42
C TRP A 62 12.54 -7.67 9.08
N ARG A 63 12.59 -6.34 9.18
CA ARG A 63 13.74 -5.60 9.74
C ARG A 63 13.50 -5.08 11.16
N GLU A 64 12.46 -5.59 11.81
CA GLU A 64 12.17 -5.40 13.23
C GLU A 64 12.54 -6.66 14.03
#